data_AF-A0A1V4QUP8-F1
#
_entry.id   AF-A0A1V4QUP8-F1
#
_cell.length_a   1.000
_cell.length_b   1.000
_cell.length_c   1.000
_cell.angle_alpha   90.00
_cell.angle_beta   90.00
_cell.angle_gamma   90.00
#
_symmetry.space_group_name_H-M   'P 1'
#
loop_
_entity.id
_entity.type
_entity.pdbx_description
1 polymer ?
#
loop_
_entity_poly.entity_id
_entity_poly.type
_entity_poly.pdbx_seq_one_letter_code
_entity_poly.pdbx_strand_id
1 'polypeptide(L)'
;MQPTVHDIQVARAVCWSYGIPTQHLEDAAVEVALAMRAAPPGRRHAAGHRTARRLLAGELGLAQRRLPAAPGRSQAVGEWERARRACRDRAELTAFDRHSRHFAAENGVCPRCSRPGRFTEMGGACPCGFRYGQPDAADDAGAPQPPYTAIGDPEEDHHALEGIRRGTRESA
;
A
#
# COMPACT_ATOMS: atom_id res chain seq x y z
N MET A 1 -5.38 -23.41 27.14
CA MET A 1 -4.98 -22.42 28.18
C MET A 1 -5.48 -21.06 27.72
N GLN A 2 -6.38 -20.43 28.48
CA GLN A 2 -6.99 -19.15 28.07
C GLN A 2 -5.96 -18.00 28.12
N PRO A 3 -6.01 -17.02 27.20
CA PRO A 3 -5.17 -15.82 27.25
C PRO A 3 -5.55 -14.93 28.42
N THR A 4 -4.57 -14.23 28.99
CA THR A 4 -4.81 -13.26 30.07
C THR A 4 -5.36 -11.95 29.51
N VAL A 5 -5.93 -11.11 30.38
CA VAL A 5 -6.36 -9.75 30.00
C VAL A 5 -5.19 -8.93 29.42
N HIS A 6 -3.99 -9.07 30.00
CA HIS A 6 -2.80 -8.40 29.49
C HIS A 6 -2.42 -8.89 28.09
N ASP A 7 -2.45 -10.20 27.84
CA ASP A 7 -2.18 -10.76 26.50
C ASP A 7 -3.14 -10.19 25.46
N ILE A 8 -4.42 -10.08 25.81
CA ILE A 8 -5.45 -9.52 24.92
C ILE A 8 -5.19 -8.04 24.65
N GLN A 9 -4.82 -7.24 25.66
CA GLN A 9 -4.50 -5.82 25.47
C GLN A 9 -3.31 -5.62 24.51
N VAL A 10 -2.24 -6.40 24.68
CA VAL A 10 -1.09 -6.37 23.77
C VAL A 10 -1.50 -6.81 22.36
N ALA A 11 -2.30 -7.88 22.24
CA ALA A 11 -2.80 -8.36 20.96
C ALA A 11 -3.67 -7.32 20.24
N ARG A 12 -4.54 -6.59 20.96
CA ARG A 12 -5.31 -5.47 20.41
C ARG A 12 -4.41 -4.39 19.82
N ALA A 13 -3.36 -3.99 20.54
CA ALA A 13 -2.40 -3.01 20.02
C ALA A 13 -1.72 -3.48 18.72
N VAL A 14 -1.37 -4.77 18.64
CA VAL A 14 -0.85 -5.37 17.41
C VAL A 14 -1.91 -5.30 16.30
N CYS A 15 -3.15 -5.72 16.54
CA CYS A 15 -4.24 -5.67 15.56
C CYS A 15 -4.49 -4.24 15.03
N TRP A 16 -4.47 -3.25 15.93
CA TRP A 16 -4.58 -1.82 15.57
C TRP A 16 -3.46 -1.37 14.65
N SER A 17 -2.22 -1.79 14.89
CA SER A 17 -1.08 -1.42 14.03
C SER A 17 -1.16 -1.97 12.60
N TYR A 18 -1.98 -2.99 12.37
CA TYR A 18 -2.29 -3.52 11.05
C TYR A 18 -3.60 -2.96 10.48
N GLY A 19 -4.28 -2.07 11.21
CA GLY A 19 -5.55 -1.49 10.81
C GLY A 19 -6.68 -2.52 10.68
N ILE A 20 -6.70 -3.57 11.52
CA ILE A 20 -7.81 -4.52 11.57
C ILE A 20 -9.10 -3.77 11.96
N PRO A 21 -10.23 -3.96 11.25
CA PRO A 21 -11.46 -3.21 11.54
C PRO A 21 -11.99 -3.44 12.95
N THR A 22 -12.58 -2.40 13.56
CA THR A 22 -13.07 -2.43 14.95
C THR A 22 -14.06 -3.57 15.20
N GLN A 23 -14.93 -3.86 14.23
CA GLN A 23 -15.93 -4.93 14.34
C GLN A 23 -15.32 -6.34 14.42
N HIS A 24 -14.06 -6.53 14.00
CA HIS A 24 -13.35 -7.81 14.06
C HIS A 24 -12.23 -7.80 15.10
N LEU A 25 -12.07 -6.71 15.85
CA LEU A 25 -10.88 -6.47 16.66
C LEU A 25 -10.77 -7.44 17.84
N GLU A 26 -11.87 -7.74 18.53
CA GLU A 26 -11.85 -8.61 19.71
C GLU A 26 -11.52 -10.06 19.33
N ASP A 27 -12.20 -10.62 18.32
CA ASP A 27 -11.91 -11.97 17.82
C ASP A 27 -10.48 -12.10 17.30
N ALA A 28 -10.02 -11.10 16.53
CA ALA A 28 -8.65 -11.05 16.03
C ALA A 28 -7.63 -10.96 17.19
N ALA A 29 -7.92 -10.17 18.23
CA ALA A 29 -7.05 -10.05 19.39
C ALA A 29 -6.95 -11.37 20.18
N VAL A 30 -8.04 -12.10 20.33
CA VAL A 30 -8.01 -13.44 20.95
C VAL A 30 -7.11 -14.39 20.16
N GLU A 31 -7.26 -14.43 18.84
CA GLU A 31 -6.46 -15.30 17.99
C GLU A 31 -4.97 -14.92 17.99
N VAL A 32 -4.66 -13.63 17.94
CA VAL A 32 -3.30 -13.11 18.07
C VAL A 32 -2.71 -13.45 19.44
N ALA A 33 -3.46 -13.28 20.53
CA ALA A 33 -3.01 -13.61 21.88
C ALA A 33 -2.72 -15.12 22.05
N LEU A 34 -3.56 -15.99 21.49
CA LEU A 34 -3.34 -17.43 21.47
C LEU A 34 -2.06 -17.79 20.70
N ALA A 35 -1.85 -17.20 19.53
CA ALA A 35 -0.64 -17.42 18.73
C ALA A 35 0.63 -16.94 19.45
N MET A 36 0.56 -15.80 20.15
CA MET A 36 1.67 -15.28 20.95
C MET A 36 2.01 -16.22 22.11
N ARG A 37 1.01 -16.78 22.80
CA ARG A 37 1.24 -17.72 23.92
C ARG A 37 1.80 -19.07 23.48
N ALA A 38 1.36 -19.57 22.32
CA ALA A 38 1.87 -20.82 21.76
C ALA A 38 3.35 -20.72 21.30
N ALA A 39 3.85 -19.50 21.09
CA ALA A 39 5.22 -19.27 20.66
C ALA A 39 6.22 -19.24 21.84
N PRO A 40 7.49 -19.64 21.61
CA PRO A 40 8.57 -19.44 22.58
C PRO A 40 8.71 -17.97 23.00
N PRO A 41 9.17 -17.67 24.24
CA PRO A 41 9.24 -16.30 24.77
C PRO A 41 9.88 -15.28 23.83
N GLY A 42 11.02 -15.61 23.21
CA GLY A 42 11.72 -14.72 22.26
C GLY A 42 11.04 -14.55 20.90
N ARG A 43 9.95 -15.27 20.61
CA ARG A 43 9.25 -15.26 19.31
C ARG A 43 7.79 -14.82 19.42
N ARG A 44 7.30 -14.48 20.61
CA ARG A 44 5.89 -14.13 20.84
C ARG A 44 5.46 -12.93 20.01
N HIS A 45 6.21 -11.82 20.06
CA HIS A 45 5.93 -10.65 19.25
C HIS A 45 5.87 -10.98 17.75
N ALA A 46 6.89 -11.68 17.25
CA ALA A 46 6.93 -12.08 15.84
C ALA A 46 5.73 -12.98 15.46
N ALA A 47 5.27 -13.86 16.35
CA ALA A 47 4.07 -14.65 16.14
C ALA A 47 2.82 -13.77 16.06
N GLY A 48 2.68 -12.80 16.98
CA GLY A 48 1.56 -11.85 16.96
C GLY A 48 1.47 -11.07 15.65
N HIS A 49 2.59 -10.49 15.20
CA HIS A 49 2.66 -9.76 13.93
C HIS A 49 2.36 -10.64 12.72
N ARG A 50 2.87 -11.88 12.68
CA ARG A 50 2.56 -12.83 11.60
C ARG A 50 1.07 -13.18 11.56
N THR A 51 0.46 -13.40 12.72
CA THR A 51 -0.97 -13.74 12.83
C THR A 51 -1.84 -12.56 12.42
N ALA A 52 -1.58 -11.36 12.94
CA ALA A 52 -2.33 -10.16 12.57
C ALA A 52 -2.26 -9.86 11.06
N ARG A 53 -1.06 -9.99 10.45
CA ARG A 53 -0.89 -9.86 9.00
C ARG A 53 -1.67 -10.93 8.22
N ARG A 54 -1.73 -12.17 8.71
CA ARG A 54 -2.53 -13.23 8.07
C ARG A 54 -4.03 -12.91 8.14
N LEU A 55 -4.51 -12.42 9.28
CA LEU A 55 -5.91 -12.02 9.46
C LEU A 55 -6.29 -10.88 8.51
N LEU A 56 -5.47 -9.84 8.45
CA LEU A 56 -5.66 -8.75 7.47
C LEU A 56 -5.68 -9.28 6.03
N ALA A 57 -4.80 -10.24 5.69
CA ALA A 57 -4.80 -10.84 4.36
C ALA A 57 -6.11 -11.58 4.05
N GLY A 58 -6.63 -12.34 5.02
CA GLY A 58 -7.92 -13.03 4.90
C GLY A 58 -9.08 -12.06 4.66
N GLU A 59 -9.15 -10.99 5.47
CA GLU A 59 -10.15 -9.91 5.35
C GLU A 59 -10.13 -9.25 3.95
N LEU A 60 -8.93 -8.99 3.44
CA LEU A 60 -8.72 -8.39 2.13
C LEU A 60 -8.78 -9.39 0.97
N GLY A 61 -9.02 -10.68 1.23
CA GLY A 61 -9.00 -11.72 0.19
C GLY A 61 -7.67 -11.77 -0.58
N LEU A 62 -6.56 -11.42 0.08
CA LEU A 62 -5.22 -11.38 -0.49
C LEU A 62 -4.36 -12.52 0.04
N ALA A 63 -3.39 -12.95 -0.76
CA ALA A 63 -2.34 -13.82 -0.25
C ALA A 63 -1.45 -13.04 0.73
N GLN A 64 -1.12 -13.61 1.89
CA GLN A 64 -0.30 -12.95 2.92
C GLN A 64 1.03 -12.37 2.39
N ARG A 65 1.67 -13.06 1.43
CA ARG A 65 2.91 -12.61 0.76
C ARG A 65 2.78 -11.27 0.03
N ARG A 66 1.56 -10.84 -0.31
CA ARG A 66 1.28 -9.55 -0.96
C ARG A 66 1.25 -8.39 0.02
N LEU A 67 1.02 -8.66 1.30
CA LEU A 67 1.10 -7.61 2.33
C LEU A 67 2.56 -7.36 2.70
N PRO A 68 2.99 -6.12 2.96
CA PRO A 68 4.28 -5.84 3.58
C PRO A 68 4.41 -6.50 4.96
N ALA A 69 5.63 -6.71 5.45
CA ALA A 69 5.84 -7.20 6.82
C ALA A 69 5.66 -6.09 7.88
N ALA A 70 6.03 -4.86 7.52
CA ALA A 70 5.95 -3.69 8.40
C ALA A 70 4.49 -3.28 8.62
N PRO A 71 4.01 -3.18 9.88
CA PRO A 71 2.60 -2.96 10.20
C PRO A 71 1.98 -1.74 9.50
N GLY A 72 2.62 -0.57 9.60
CA GLY A 72 2.09 0.67 8.98
C GLY A 72 1.95 0.58 7.46
N ARG A 73 2.83 -0.16 6.78
CA ARG A 73 2.70 -0.40 5.33
C ARG A 73 1.59 -1.39 5.00
N SER A 74 1.38 -2.41 5.85
CA SER A 74 0.24 -3.33 5.70
C SER A 74 -1.09 -2.61 5.93
N GLN A 75 -1.15 -1.72 6.92
CA GLN A 75 -2.31 -0.88 7.18
C GLN A 75 -2.66 -0.04 5.95
N ALA A 76 -1.69 0.68 5.37
CA ALA A 76 -1.91 1.49 4.17
C ALA A 76 -2.47 0.66 2.99
N VAL A 77 -1.96 -0.56 2.78
CA VAL A 77 -2.50 -1.49 1.77
C VAL A 77 -3.94 -1.88 2.10
N GLY A 78 -4.27 -2.14 3.37
CA GLY A 78 -5.62 -2.46 3.79
C GLY A 78 -6.60 -1.31 3.60
N GLU A 79 -6.21 -0.08 3.92
CA GLU A 79 -7.01 1.13 3.67
C GLU A 79 -7.26 1.32 2.18
N TRP A 80 -6.23 1.23 1.35
CA TRP A 80 -6.36 1.33 -0.10
C TRP A 80 -7.28 0.26 -0.70
N GLU A 81 -7.13 -1.00 -0.29
CA GLU A 81 -7.97 -2.10 -0.79
C GLU A 81 -9.45 -1.94 -0.39
N ARG A 82 -9.72 -1.48 0.84
CA ARG A 82 -11.09 -1.18 1.28
C ARG A 82 -11.68 -0.03 0.49
N ALA A 83 -10.94 1.07 0.32
CA ALA A 83 -11.38 2.20 -0.49
C ALA A 83 -11.69 1.75 -1.93
N ARG A 84 -10.82 0.93 -2.52
CA ARG A 84 -11.01 0.36 -3.86
C ARG A 84 -12.26 -0.51 -3.96
N ARG A 85 -12.54 -1.33 -2.95
CA ARG A 85 -13.79 -2.14 -2.87
C ARG A 85 -15.01 -1.25 -2.72
N ALA A 86 -14.99 -0.29 -1.79
CA ALA A 86 -16.10 0.65 -1.59
C ALA A 86 -16.42 1.47 -2.85
N CYS A 87 -15.42 1.90 -3.62
CA CYS A 87 -15.65 2.55 -4.91
C CYS A 87 -16.25 1.59 -5.95
N ARG A 88 -15.80 0.33 -5.98
CA ARG A 88 -16.39 -0.69 -6.86
C ARG A 88 -17.85 -0.94 -6.51
N ASP A 89 -18.16 -1.14 -5.24
CA ASP A 89 -19.49 -1.50 -4.76
C ASP A 89 -20.49 -0.36 -4.98
N ARG A 90 -20.03 0.90 -4.89
CA ARG A 90 -20.81 2.09 -5.25
C ARG A 90 -20.96 2.31 -6.76
N ALA A 91 -20.43 1.42 -7.60
CA ALA A 91 -20.33 1.59 -9.04
C ALA A 91 -19.71 2.94 -9.46
N GLU A 92 -18.86 3.52 -8.61
CA GLU A 92 -18.07 4.73 -8.89
C GLU A 92 -16.92 4.45 -9.88
N LEU A 93 -17.04 3.40 -10.70
CA LEU A 93 -16.11 3.05 -11.79
C LEU A 93 -15.99 4.19 -12.82
N THR A 94 -16.96 5.10 -12.86
CA THR A 94 -17.00 6.26 -13.76
C THR A 94 -16.48 7.54 -13.12
N ALA A 95 -16.48 7.63 -11.78
CA ALA A 95 -15.94 8.77 -11.03
C ALA A 95 -14.46 8.54 -10.71
N PHE A 96 -13.66 8.33 -11.77
CA PHE A 96 -12.21 8.39 -11.63
C PHE A 96 -11.84 9.77 -11.06
N ASP A 97 -11.24 9.84 -9.88
CA ASP A 97 -11.07 11.11 -9.17
C ASP A 97 -10.13 12.06 -9.95
N ARG A 98 -10.32 13.36 -9.76
CA ARG A 98 -9.58 14.39 -10.51
C ARG A 98 -8.06 14.27 -10.34
N HIS A 99 -7.56 13.88 -9.17
CA HIS A 99 -6.12 13.75 -8.94
C HIS A 99 -5.54 12.57 -9.71
N SER A 100 -6.24 11.42 -9.70
CA SER A 100 -5.82 10.27 -10.47
C SER A 100 -5.86 10.52 -11.99
N ARG A 101 -6.81 11.34 -12.48
CA ARG A 101 -6.84 11.82 -13.89
C ARG A 101 -5.62 12.65 -14.23
N HIS A 102 -5.35 13.66 -13.41
CA HIS A 102 -4.26 14.59 -13.65
C HIS A 102 -2.92 13.84 -13.65
N PHE A 103 -2.68 12.99 -12.64
CA PHE A 103 -1.49 12.15 -12.59
C PHE A 103 -1.35 11.23 -13.81
N ALA A 104 -2.42 10.55 -14.22
CA ALA A 104 -2.38 9.67 -15.39
C ALA A 104 -2.09 10.44 -16.69
N ALA A 105 -2.66 11.63 -16.86
CA ALA A 105 -2.44 12.49 -18.02
C ALA A 105 -1.03 13.07 -18.07
N GLU A 106 -0.53 13.61 -16.96
CA GLU A 106 0.82 14.18 -16.86
C GLU A 106 1.91 13.14 -17.09
N ASN A 107 1.71 11.91 -16.59
CA ASN A 107 2.75 10.89 -16.58
C ASN A 107 2.57 9.82 -17.68
N GLY A 108 1.43 9.81 -18.39
CA GLY A 108 1.15 8.81 -19.43
C GLY A 108 1.07 7.37 -18.89
N VAL A 109 0.75 7.18 -17.61
CA VAL A 109 0.73 5.85 -16.96
C VAL A 109 -0.66 5.48 -16.44
N CYS A 110 -0.95 4.19 -16.50
CA CYS A 110 -2.22 3.67 -16.05
C CYS A 110 -2.30 3.70 -14.51
N PRO A 111 -3.32 4.33 -13.92
CA PRO A 111 -3.50 4.38 -12.47
C PRO A 111 -3.78 3.00 -11.86
N ARG A 112 -4.23 2.03 -12.68
CA ARG A 112 -4.59 0.67 -12.24
C ARG A 112 -3.40 -0.30 -12.26
N CYS A 113 -2.50 -0.18 -13.24
CA CYS A 113 -1.43 -1.16 -13.46
C CYS A 113 -0.05 -0.54 -13.70
N SER A 114 0.06 0.79 -13.66
CA SER A 114 1.28 1.58 -13.84
C SER A 114 2.00 1.38 -15.18
N ARG A 115 1.39 0.66 -16.14
CA ARG A 115 1.92 0.54 -17.50
C ARG A 115 1.68 1.82 -18.30
N PRO A 116 2.55 2.15 -19.27
CA PRO A 116 2.31 3.23 -20.21
C PRO A 116 0.94 3.09 -20.90
N GLY A 117 0.26 4.20 -21.14
CA GLY A 117 -1.02 4.26 -21.83
C GLY A 117 -1.33 5.65 -22.34
N ARG A 118 -2.48 5.81 -23.01
CA ARG A 118 -2.94 7.12 -23.49
C ARG A 118 -4.00 7.64 -22.54
N PHE A 119 -3.66 8.72 -21.85
CA PHE A 119 -4.49 9.36 -20.84
C PHE A 119 -4.48 10.88 -21.05
N THR A 120 -5.65 11.48 -20.93
CA THR A 120 -5.90 12.93 -20.93
C THR A 120 -6.76 13.27 -19.72
N GLU A 121 -6.96 14.55 -19.43
CA GLU A 121 -7.89 14.94 -18.36
C GLU A 121 -9.35 14.52 -18.66
N MET A 122 -9.68 14.36 -19.94
CA MET A 122 -11.03 14.04 -20.42
C MET A 122 -11.30 12.54 -20.53
N GLY A 123 -10.28 11.72 -20.72
CA GLY A 123 -10.43 10.28 -20.87
C GLY A 123 -9.12 9.52 -21.04
N GLY A 124 -9.20 8.20 -21.16
CA GLY A 124 -8.02 7.40 -21.49
C GLY A 124 -8.27 5.91 -21.45
N ALA A 125 -7.36 5.15 -22.05
CA ALA A 125 -7.44 3.70 -22.16
C ALA A 125 -6.09 3.03 -21.93
N CYS A 126 -6.12 1.88 -21.26
CA CYS A 126 -4.97 1.03 -21.00
C CYS A 126 -5.16 -0.37 -21.62
N PRO A 127 -4.08 -1.00 -22.13
CA PRO A 127 -4.11 -2.41 -22.55
C PRO A 127 -4.59 -3.39 -21.46
N CYS A 128 -4.55 -3.02 -20.18
CA CYS A 128 -5.11 -3.84 -19.10
C CYS A 128 -6.65 -3.82 -19.02
N GLY A 129 -7.33 -3.16 -19.96
CA GLY A 129 -8.78 -3.01 -20.00
C GLY A 129 -9.33 -1.86 -19.15
N PHE A 130 -8.46 -1.04 -18.54
CA PHE A 130 -8.88 0.17 -17.82
C PHE A 130 -9.24 1.29 -18.81
N ARG A 131 -10.35 1.98 -18.56
CA ARG A 131 -10.83 3.10 -19.37
C ARG A 131 -11.62 4.10 -18.51
N TYR A 132 -11.50 5.40 -18.78
CA TYR A 132 -12.33 6.47 -18.21
C TYR A 132 -12.58 7.58 -19.26
N GLY A 133 -13.53 8.47 -19.00
CA GLY A 133 -14.01 9.44 -19.98
C GLY A 133 -15.08 8.87 -20.90
N GLN A 134 -15.88 9.73 -21.53
CA GLN A 134 -16.91 9.28 -22.48
C GLN A 134 -16.29 8.80 -23.80
N PRO A 135 -16.92 7.84 -24.51
CA PRO A 135 -16.35 7.22 -25.71
C PRO A 135 -16.20 8.14 -26.93
N ASP A 136 -16.77 9.35 -26.92
CA ASP A 136 -17.02 10.11 -28.15
C ASP A 136 -16.01 11.23 -28.44
N ALA A 137 -14.90 11.31 -27.70
CA ALA A 137 -13.88 12.38 -27.87
C ALA A 137 -12.52 11.86 -28.37
N ALA A 138 -12.46 10.64 -28.92
CA ALA A 138 -11.20 10.01 -29.32
C ALA A 138 -10.76 10.26 -30.78
N ASP A 139 -11.58 10.88 -31.62
CA ASP A 139 -11.31 10.93 -33.07
C ASP A 139 -10.90 12.29 -33.66
N ASP A 140 -10.83 13.38 -32.90
CA ASP A 140 -10.41 14.67 -33.48
C ASP A 140 -9.55 15.50 -32.52
N ALA A 141 -8.25 15.29 -32.58
CA ALA A 141 -7.25 16.37 -32.54
C ALA A 141 -5.86 15.75 -32.67
N GLY A 142 -5.26 15.91 -33.84
CA GLY A 142 -3.82 15.79 -34.03
C GLY A 142 -3.08 16.87 -33.21
N ALA A 143 -3.03 16.70 -31.90
CA ALA A 143 -2.21 17.52 -31.03
C ALA A 143 -0.74 17.15 -31.28
N PRO A 144 0.14 18.12 -31.62
CA PRO A 144 1.55 17.86 -31.77
C PRO A 144 2.12 17.29 -30.47
N GLN A 145 2.90 16.22 -30.59
CA GLN A 145 3.61 15.63 -29.46
C GLN A 145 4.47 16.72 -28.79
N PRO A 146 4.37 16.96 -27.48
CA PRO A 146 5.45 17.66 -26.80
C PRO A 146 6.72 16.82 -26.96
N PRO A 147 7.89 17.43 -27.24
CA PRO A 147 9.13 16.68 -27.30
C PRO A 147 9.34 16.05 -25.93
N TYR A 148 9.30 14.72 -25.88
CA TYR A 148 9.75 13.99 -24.71
C TYR A 148 11.24 14.32 -24.54
N THR A 149 11.59 15.12 -23.54
CA THR A 149 12.91 15.02 -22.94
C THR A 149 12.84 13.81 -22.04
N ALA A 150 13.56 12.75 -22.42
CA ALA A 150 13.87 11.67 -21.50
C ALA A 150 14.35 12.29 -20.19
N ILE A 151 13.65 12.00 -19.08
CA ILE A 151 14.26 12.17 -17.77
C ILE A 151 15.47 11.23 -17.80
N GLY A 152 16.65 11.83 -17.84
CA GLY A 152 17.92 11.15 -18.02
C GLY A 152 18.08 10.01 -17.02
N ASP A 153 18.77 8.97 -17.47
CA ASP A 153 19.32 7.94 -16.61
C ASP A 153 19.98 8.59 -15.38
N PRO A 154 19.75 8.07 -14.16
CA PRO A 154 20.50 8.51 -13.01
C PRO A 154 21.93 7.99 -13.17
N GLU A 155 22.83 8.83 -13.70
CA GLU A 155 24.26 8.60 -13.55
C GLU A 155 24.61 8.60 -12.07
N GLU A 156 25.25 7.51 -11.66
CA GLU A 156 25.76 7.24 -10.34
C GLU A 156 26.77 8.30 -9.88
N ASP A 157 26.32 9.23 -9.03
CA ASP A 157 27.25 10.12 -8.33
C ASP A 157 27.74 9.43 -7.04
N HIS A 158 28.73 8.56 -7.22
CA HIS A 158 29.39 7.75 -6.17
C HIS A 158 30.45 8.54 -5.35
N HIS A 159 30.32 9.86 -5.19
CA HIS A 159 31.29 10.67 -4.43
C HIS A 159 30.63 11.65 -3.46
N ALA A 160 30.15 11.16 -2.31
CA ALA A 160 29.81 12.01 -1.15
C ALA A 160 29.88 11.29 0.21
N LEU A 161 30.81 10.35 0.42
CA LEU A 161 31.00 9.68 1.72
C LEU A 161 32.46 9.59 2.17
N GLU A 162 33.32 10.54 1.79
CA GLU A 162 34.57 10.81 2.50
C GLU A 162 34.40 12.10 3.32
N GLY A 163 34.09 11.97 4.61
CA GLY A 163 33.98 13.18 5.44
C GLY A 163 33.57 13.03 6.90
N ILE A 164 33.21 11.84 7.42
CA ILE A 164 32.89 11.69 8.85
C ILE A 164 33.55 10.44 9.43
N ARG A 165 34.87 10.49 9.53
CA ARG A 165 35.68 9.72 10.49
C ARG A 165 36.78 10.63 11.05
N ARG A 166 36.55 11.23 12.22
CA ARG A 166 37.55 11.47 13.30
C ARG A 166 36.95 12.30 14.44
N GLY A 167 37.18 11.84 15.67
CA GLY A 167 36.75 12.46 16.94
C GLY A 167 36.40 11.40 18.00
N THR A 168 37.29 10.47 18.36
CA THR A 168 38.10 10.50 19.62
C THR A 168 37.27 10.94 20.84
N ARG A 169 36.77 10.04 21.70
CA ARG A 169 37.48 9.54 22.90
C ARG A 169 38.56 10.50 23.41
N GLU A 170 38.26 11.27 24.46
CA GLU A 170 38.93 11.20 25.78
C GLU A 170 38.42 12.28 26.77
N SER A 171 38.14 11.82 28.00
CA SER A 171 38.37 12.47 29.30
C SER A 171 37.63 13.75 29.72
N ALA A 172 36.63 13.57 30.60
CA ALA A 172 36.61 14.11 31.96
C ALA A 172 35.63 13.29 32.84
#